data_AF-A0A813WE11-F1
#
_entry.id   AF-A0A813WE11-F1
#
_cell.length_a   1.000
_cell.length_b   1.000
_cell.length_c   1.000
_cell.angle_alpha   90.00
_cell.angle_beta   90.00
_cell.angle_gamma   90.00
#
_symmetry.space_group_name_H-M   'P 1'
#
loop_
_entity.id
_entity.type
_entity.pdbx_description
1 polymer ?
#
loop_
_entity_poly.entity_id
_entity_poly.type
_entity_poly.pdbx_seq_one_letter_code
_entity_poly.pdbx_strand_id
1 'polypeptide(L)'
;MVGTLPVGMFINTDNSVYVADQANGRIQVWLNGSTILTGNYSGGLSVPYSVFVTDNSDVYVDNGRTNYRVDKWGWNSTSSVPAMYTCGQCYSLFVDINNMLYCLMGAYHQVVSIKETMPNIKIDKIERIQNVRLWNHYAIRRRELKKELRAMPNLQIELELFHGTRITPPSEVYNGDYGFDMTFTSSGLWGIGIYFAKNASYSCGSYAYTLPNGKKQVFLAQVLTGDVHDCKSDTSLRRSPKKNDKISNLRCNSVSGDTEGSKVYIVYKNRVVYPTYLITFIP
;
A
#
# COMPACT_ATOMS: atom_id res chain seq x y z
N MET A 1 37.08 -4.38 -6.24
CA MET A 1 36.67 -3.38 -7.25
C MET A 1 35.22 -3.65 -7.60
N VAL A 2 34.36 -2.63 -7.57
CA VAL A 2 32.88 -2.78 -7.57
C VAL A 2 32.28 -3.04 -8.96
N GLY A 3 33.13 -3.20 -9.99
CA GLY A 3 32.71 -3.25 -11.40
C GLY A 3 32.97 -1.92 -12.12
N THR A 4 32.59 -1.85 -13.39
CA THR A 4 32.87 -0.70 -14.27
C THR A 4 31.75 0.35 -14.30
N LEU A 5 30.56 0.03 -13.77
CA LEU A 5 29.41 0.94 -13.76
C LEU A 5 28.57 0.81 -12.48
N PRO A 6 29.10 1.21 -11.31
CA PRO A 6 28.32 1.32 -10.09
C PRO A 6 27.40 2.55 -10.16
N VAL A 7 26.10 2.38 -9.87
CA VAL A 7 25.10 3.45 -10.05
C VAL A 7 24.25 3.76 -8.82
N GLY A 8 24.23 2.85 -7.84
CA GLY A 8 23.44 3.01 -6.62
C GLY A 8 24.17 2.39 -5.44
N MET A 9 24.03 3.01 -4.27
CA MET A 9 24.59 2.49 -3.03
C MET A 9 23.64 2.69 -1.85
N PHE A 10 23.74 1.80 -0.87
CA PHE A 10 23.01 1.90 0.38
C PHE A 10 23.91 1.45 1.54
N ILE A 11 23.77 2.08 2.69
CA ILE A 11 24.47 1.68 3.92
C ILE A 11 23.40 1.40 4.96
N ASN A 12 23.38 0.18 5.50
CA ASN A 12 22.41 -0.20 6.52
C ASN A 12 22.89 0.21 7.93
N THR A 13 22.06 -0.06 8.95
CA THR A 13 22.36 0.22 10.36
C THR A 13 23.56 -0.55 10.91
N ASP A 14 23.87 -1.72 10.34
CA ASP A 14 25.04 -2.54 10.70
C ASP A 14 26.32 -2.08 9.98
N ASN A 15 26.28 -0.94 9.31
CA ASN A 15 27.40 -0.38 8.56
C ASN A 15 27.87 -1.28 7.41
N SER A 16 26.97 -2.11 6.86
CA SER A 16 27.21 -2.87 5.64
C SER A 16 26.88 -2.01 4.43
N VAL A 17 27.81 -1.96 3.48
CA VAL A 17 27.73 -1.16 2.25
C VAL A 17 27.26 -2.07 1.12
N TYR A 18 26.13 -1.72 0.50
CA TYR A 18 25.54 -2.40 -0.64
C TYR A 18 25.73 -1.52 -1.87
N VAL A 19 26.22 -2.07 -2.97
CA VAL A 19 26.41 -1.32 -4.22
C VAL A 19 25.83 -2.08 -5.40
N ALA A 20 25.06 -1.38 -6.22
CA ALA A 20 24.52 -1.88 -7.47
C ALA A 20 25.60 -1.82 -8.57
N ASP A 21 26.19 -2.99 -8.85
CA ASP A 21 27.10 -3.24 -9.97
C ASP A 21 26.26 -3.50 -11.23
N GLN A 22 25.81 -2.41 -11.85
CA GLN A 22 24.84 -2.44 -12.94
C GLN A 22 25.33 -3.27 -14.13
N ALA A 23 26.59 -3.09 -14.51
CA ALA A 23 27.20 -3.74 -15.67
C ALA A 23 27.21 -5.26 -15.54
N ASN A 24 27.28 -5.79 -14.31
CA ASN A 24 27.33 -7.22 -14.05
C ASN A 24 26.01 -7.79 -13.50
N GLY A 25 24.94 -6.99 -13.42
CA GLY A 25 23.64 -7.47 -12.96
C GLY A 25 23.68 -8.04 -11.54
N ARG A 26 24.31 -7.34 -10.60
CA ARG A 26 24.42 -7.82 -9.20
C ARG A 26 24.50 -6.69 -8.19
N ILE A 27 24.17 -7.00 -6.95
CA ILE A 27 24.51 -6.17 -5.78
C ILE A 27 25.70 -6.79 -5.07
N GLN A 28 26.71 -5.99 -4.76
CA GLN A 28 27.86 -6.40 -3.96
C GLN A 28 27.77 -5.82 -2.56
N VAL A 29 28.27 -6.56 -1.57
CA VAL A 29 28.18 -6.19 -0.15
C VAL A 29 29.56 -6.27 0.52
N TRP A 30 29.86 -5.27 1.35
CA TRP A 30 31.04 -5.22 2.21
C TRP A 30 30.65 -4.73 3.60
N LEU A 31 31.48 -5.05 4.59
CA LEU A 31 31.49 -4.27 5.83
C LEU A 31 32.20 -2.93 5.59
N ASN A 32 31.75 -1.88 6.24
CA ASN A 32 32.41 -0.57 6.14
C ASN A 32 33.91 -0.68 6.50
N GLY A 33 34.75 -0.07 5.67
CA GLY A 33 36.21 -0.13 5.79
C GLY A 33 36.86 -1.42 5.29
N SER A 34 36.09 -2.45 4.92
CA SER A 34 36.61 -3.69 4.34
C SER A 34 36.76 -3.59 2.82
N THR A 35 37.82 -4.18 2.27
CA THR A 35 37.97 -4.42 0.83
C THR A 35 37.51 -5.82 0.40
N ILE A 36 37.17 -6.69 1.36
CA ILE A 36 36.74 -8.06 1.16
C ILE A 36 35.21 -8.10 1.09
N LEU A 37 34.69 -8.71 0.01
CA LEU A 37 33.25 -8.93 -0.17
C LEU A 37 32.72 -9.86 0.94
N THR A 38 31.65 -9.43 1.59
CA THR A 38 30.90 -10.25 2.55
C THR A 38 29.74 -11.00 1.92
N GLY A 39 29.25 -10.53 0.76
CA GLY A 39 28.17 -11.19 0.04
C GLY A 39 27.89 -10.58 -1.33
N ASN A 40 27.01 -11.22 -2.08
CA ASN A 40 26.44 -10.67 -3.30
C ASN A 40 25.00 -11.18 -3.53
N TYR A 41 24.21 -10.38 -4.24
CA TYR A 41 22.88 -10.75 -4.73
C TYR A 41 22.90 -10.71 -6.26
N SER A 42 22.69 -11.86 -6.90
CA SER A 42 22.89 -12.04 -8.36
C SER A 42 21.80 -12.89 -9.03
N GLY A 43 20.68 -13.15 -8.34
CA GLY A 43 19.58 -14.00 -8.82
C GLY A 43 18.78 -13.40 -9.98
N GLY A 44 19.33 -13.41 -11.20
CA GLY A 44 18.64 -12.97 -12.41
C GLY A 44 18.39 -11.46 -12.48
N LEU A 45 19.22 -10.67 -11.82
CA LEU A 45 19.15 -9.21 -11.89
C LEU A 45 19.62 -8.72 -13.25
N SER A 46 18.87 -7.81 -13.85
CA SER A 46 19.22 -7.15 -15.11
C SER A 46 19.34 -5.66 -14.86
N VAL A 47 20.54 -5.10 -15.03
CA VAL A 47 20.79 -3.65 -15.00
C VAL A 47 20.22 -2.96 -13.73
N PRO A 48 20.60 -3.41 -12.50
CA PRO A 48 20.06 -2.84 -11.27
C PRO A 48 20.51 -1.39 -11.07
N TYR A 49 19.57 -0.49 -10.79
CA TYR A 49 19.87 0.93 -10.52
C TYR A 49 19.94 1.29 -9.04
N SER A 50 19.15 0.62 -8.20
CA SER A 50 18.99 1.01 -6.81
C SER A 50 18.81 -0.21 -5.92
N VAL A 51 19.32 -0.09 -4.69
CA VAL A 51 19.18 -1.07 -3.61
C VAL A 51 18.73 -0.34 -2.35
N PHE A 52 17.84 -0.96 -1.59
CA PHE A 52 17.44 -0.51 -0.26
C PHE A 52 17.37 -1.71 0.68
N VAL A 53 17.87 -1.54 1.91
CA VAL A 53 17.84 -2.60 2.93
C VAL A 53 17.05 -2.11 4.13
N THR A 54 16.05 -2.89 4.56
CA THR A 54 15.22 -2.55 5.72
C THR A 54 15.89 -2.96 7.02
N ASP A 55 15.38 -2.45 8.15
CA ASP A 55 15.87 -2.83 9.49
C ASP A 55 15.70 -4.33 9.79
N ASN A 56 14.77 -5.00 9.10
CA ASN A 56 14.57 -6.46 9.19
C ASN A 56 15.52 -7.24 8.25
N SER A 57 16.52 -6.58 7.66
CA SER A 57 17.49 -7.16 6.72
C SER A 57 16.87 -7.68 5.41
N ASP A 58 15.68 -7.21 5.04
CA ASP A 58 15.14 -7.47 3.70
C ASP A 58 15.83 -6.55 2.69
N VAL A 59 16.26 -7.12 1.55
CA VAL A 59 16.98 -6.38 0.50
C VAL A 59 16.09 -6.23 -0.72
N TYR A 60 15.80 -4.98 -1.09
CA TYR A 60 15.03 -4.61 -2.27
C TYR A 60 15.96 -4.08 -3.35
N VAL A 61 15.83 -4.61 -4.57
CA VAL A 61 16.70 -4.27 -5.69
C VAL A 61 15.87 -4.02 -6.94
N ASP A 62 16.14 -2.91 -7.61
CA ASP A 62 15.61 -2.67 -8.95
C ASP A 62 16.11 -3.77 -9.90
N ASN A 63 15.20 -4.48 -10.56
CA ASN A 63 15.53 -5.51 -11.55
C ASN A 63 15.31 -5.00 -12.99
N GLY A 64 15.56 -3.71 -13.21
CA GLY A 64 15.84 -3.08 -14.49
C GLY A 64 14.78 -3.15 -15.61
N ARG A 65 15.20 -2.70 -16.81
CA ARG A 65 14.35 -2.41 -17.98
C ARG A 65 13.75 -3.64 -18.64
N THR A 66 14.33 -4.80 -18.39
CA THR A 66 13.94 -6.05 -19.04
C THR A 66 12.88 -6.76 -18.22
N ASN A 67 13.01 -6.77 -16.89
CA ASN A 67 12.07 -7.45 -16.00
C ASN A 67 10.98 -6.52 -15.46
N TYR A 68 11.16 -5.19 -15.53
CA TYR A 68 10.19 -4.18 -15.07
C TYR A 68 9.60 -4.50 -13.69
N ARG A 69 10.49 -4.74 -12.72
CA ARG A 69 10.09 -5.10 -11.36
C ARG A 69 11.18 -4.77 -10.35
N VAL A 70 10.80 -4.75 -9.08
CA VAL A 70 11.70 -4.73 -7.92
C VAL A 70 11.69 -6.12 -7.30
N ASP A 71 12.88 -6.69 -7.09
CA ASP A 71 13.06 -7.98 -6.46
C ASP A 71 13.40 -7.80 -4.97
N LYS A 72 12.86 -8.70 -4.13
CA LYS A 72 13.13 -8.75 -2.70
C LYS A 72 13.82 -10.06 -2.34
N TRP A 73 14.92 -9.96 -1.62
CA TRP A 73 15.52 -11.06 -0.87
C TRP A 73 15.13 -10.91 0.60
N GLY A 74 14.51 -11.95 1.16
CA GLY A 74 14.34 -12.05 2.61
C GLY A 74 15.68 -12.30 3.31
N TRP A 75 15.73 -12.07 4.62
CA TRP A 75 16.92 -12.38 5.42
C TRP A 75 17.43 -13.82 5.18
N ASN A 76 18.72 -13.95 4.87
CA ASN A 76 19.39 -15.21 4.52
C ASN A 76 18.81 -15.97 3.32
N SER A 77 17.91 -15.37 2.53
CA SER A 77 17.41 -15.98 1.31
C SER A 77 18.47 -16.00 0.23
N THR A 78 18.59 -17.10 -0.49
CA THR A 78 19.46 -17.24 -1.67
C THR A 78 18.75 -16.86 -2.97
N SER A 79 17.41 -16.78 -2.96
CA SER A 79 16.57 -16.39 -4.09
C SER A 79 15.74 -15.15 -3.81
N SER A 80 15.45 -14.39 -4.86
CA SER A 80 14.49 -13.29 -4.81
C SER A 80 13.07 -13.74 -5.11
N VAL A 81 12.12 -12.96 -4.61
CA VAL A 81 10.75 -12.92 -5.10
C VAL A 81 10.43 -11.52 -5.64
N PRO A 82 9.60 -11.38 -6.69
CA PRO A 82 9.12 -10.07 -7.12
C PRO A 82 8.32 -9.38 -6.00
N ALA A 83 8.75 -8.18 -5.59
CA ALA A 83 8.07 -7.37 -4.58
C ALA A 83 7.17 -6.29 -5.19
N MET A 84 7.49 -5.82 -6.39
CA MET A 84 6.70 -4.83 -7.12
C MET A 84 6.90 -5.05 -8.62
N TYR A 85 5.84 -5.06 -9.42
CA TYR A 85 5.95 -4.93 -10.87
C TYR A 85 5.68 -3.49 -11.28
N THR A 86 6.52 -2.97 -12.17
CA THR A 86 6.49 -1.60 -12.65
C THR A 86 6.29 -1.59 -14.17
N CYS A 87 6.16 -0.40 -14.76
CA CYS A 87 6.20 -0.22 -16.21
C CYS A 87 7.56 0.31 -16.71
N GLY A 88 8.56 0.41 -15.84
CA GLY A 88 9.87 1.01 -16.10
C GLY A 88 10.86 0.77 -14.95
N GLN A 89 12.09 1.24 -15.12
CA GLN A 89 13.15 1.09 -14.11
C GLN A 89 12.92 2.00 -12.91
N CYS A 90 13.32 1.53 -11.74
CA CYS A 90 13.35 2.32 -10.51
C CYS A 90 14.73 2.94 -10.32
N TYR A 91 14.85 4.24 -10.60
CA TYR A 91 16.11 4.96 -10.41
C TYR A 91 16.48 5.12 -8.94
N SER A 92 15.48 5.12 -8.06
CA SER A 92 15.67 5.13 -6.61
C SER A 92 14.59 4.29 -5.95
N LEU A 93 15.00 3.49 -4.98
CA LEU A 93 14.13 2.77 -4.07
C LEU A 93 14.21 3.38 -2.67
N PHE A 94 13.08 3.36 -1.97
CA PHE A 94 13.01 3.72 -0.56
C PHE A 94 11.92 2.88 0.09
N VAL A 95 12.15 2.37 1.31
CA VAL A 95 11.09 1.75 2.11
C VAL A 95 10.88 2.61 3.34
N ASP A 96 9.65 3.06 3.57
CA ASP A 96 9.33 3.87 4.75
C ASP A 96 9.10 3.03 6.02
N ILE A 97 8.92 3.72 7.14
CA ILE A 97 8.64 3.13 8.46
C ILE A 97 7.37 2.28 8.52
N ASN A 98 6.50 2.36 7.51
CA ASN A 98 5.27 1.56 7.41
C ASN A 98 5.41 0.38 6.44
N ASN A 99 6.64 0.04 6.03
CA ASN A 99 6.96 -0.98 5.02
C ASN A 99 6.34 -0.68 3.64
N MET A 100 6.23 0.59 3.27
CA MET A 100 5.79 0.98 1.94
C MET A 100 7.01 1.16 1.05
N LEU A 101 7.12 0.36 -0.01
CA LEU A 101 8.21 0.43 -0.98
C LEU A 101 7.87 1.48 -2.04
N TYR A 102 8.70 2.50 -2.17
CA TYR A 102 8.64 3.57 -3.16
C TYR A 102 9.68 3.34 -4.26
N CYS A 103 9.26 3.54 -5.50
CA CYS A 103 10.07 3.46 -6.70
C CYS A 103 9.97 4.78 -7.47
N LEU A 104 11.10 5.48 -7.64
CA LEU A 104 11.18 6.69 -8.46
C LEU A 104 11.36 6.30 -9.93
N MET A 105 10.32 6.53 -10.72
CA MET A 105 10.29 6.24 -12.16
C MET A 105 10.58 7.50 -12.95
N GLY A 106 11.86 7.76 -13.21
CA GLY A 106 12.33 8.93 -13.94
C GLY A 106 11.69 9.09 -15.32
N ALA A 107 11.55 8.00 -16.08
CA ALA A 107 10.96 8.02 -17.43
C ALA A 107 9.44 8.32 -17.45
N TYR A 108 8.77 8.23 -16.31
CA TYR A 108 7.31 8.42 -16.19
C TYR A 108 6.93 9.56 -15.23
N HIS A 109 7.92 10.28 -14.68
CA HIS A 109 7.75 11.36 -13.69
C HIS A 109 6.84 10.97 -12.49
N GLN A 110 6.96 9.72 -12.01
CA GLN A 110 6.11 9.19 -10.95
C GLN A 110 6.92 8.56 -9.82
N VAL A 111 6.37 8.61 -8.61
CA VAL A 111 6.79 7.79 -7.48
C VAL A 111 5.71 6.74 -7.26
N VAL A 112 6.04 5.48 -7.50
CA VAL A 112 5.13 4.35 -7.34
C VAL A 112 5.39 3.72 -5.99
N SER A 113 4.33 3.53 -5.19
CA SER A 113 4.44 2.91 -3.88
C SER A 113 3.55 1.68 -3.76
N ILE A 114 4.09 0.57 -3.26
CA ILE A 114 3.33 -0.67 -3.07
C ILE A 114 3.47 -1.20 -1.65
N LYS A 115 2.37 -1.69 -1.07
CA LYS A 115 2.42 -2.65 0.03
C LYS A 115 2.52 -4.04 -0.59
N GLU A 116 3.37 -4.91 -0.04
CA GLU A 116 3.73 -6.29 -0.49
C GLU A 116 2.55 -7.24 -0.81
N THR A 117 1.31 -6.78 -0.63
CA THR A 117 0.06 -7.51 -0.81
C THR A 117 -0.42 -7.65 -2.26
N MET A 118 0.42 -7.39 -3.28
CA MET A 118 0.05 -7.44 -4.72
C MET A 118 0.98 -8.32 -5.59
N PRO A 119 1.23 -9.60 -5.26
CA PRO A 119 1.98 -10.48 -6.15
C PRO A 119 1.16 -10.74 -7.44
N ASN A 120 1.79 -10.56 -8.59
CA ASN A 120 1.31 -10.89 -9.95
C ASN A 120 0.42 -9.88 -10.69
N ILE A 121 0.39 -8.61 -10.31
CA ILE A 121 -0.21 -7.55 -11.14
C ILE A 121 0.85 -6.55 -11.59
N LYS A 122 0.76 -6.05 -12.83
CA LYS A 122 1.67 -5.02 -13.35
C LYS A 122 1.07 -3.64 -13.17
N ILE A 123 1.70 -2.78 -12.36
CA ILE A 123 1.25 -1.39 -12.23
C ILE A 123 1.47 -0.63 -13.53
N ASP A 124 0.42 0.02 -14.02
CA ASP A 124 0.44 0.89 -15.20
C ASP A 124 0.70 2.34 -14.78
N LYS A 125 -0.06 2.84 -13.79
CA LYS A 125 0.11 4.18 -13.22
C LYS A 125 -0.51 4.29 -11.82
N ILE A 126 0.01 5.24 -11.04
CA ILE A 126 -0.57 5.67 -9.76
C ILE A 126 -0.85 7.17 -9.84
N GLU A 127 -2.09 7.56 -9.60
CA GLU A 127 -2.55 8.94 -9.69
C GLU A 127 -2.95 9.44 -8.30
N ARG A 128 -2.27 10.49 -7.82
CA ARG A 128 -2.67 11.17 -6.59
C ARG A 128 -3.93 11.98 -6.83
N ILE A 129 -4.93 11.78 -5.98
CA ILE A 129 -6.20 12.50 -6.07
C ILE A 129 -6.08 13.79 -5.28
N GLN A 130 -6.46 14.91 -5.91
CA GLN A 130 -6.40 16.25 -5.33
C GLN A 130 -7.79 16.90 -5.32
N ASN A 131 -8.70 16.38 -4.49
CA ASN A 131 -10.02 16.96 -4.32
C ASN A 131 -10.09 17.77 -3.01
N VAL A 132 -10.00 19.10 -3.13
CA VAL A 132 -9.95 20.01 -1.97
C VAL A 132 -11.23 19.96 -1.13
N ARG A 133 -12.40 19.78 -1.76
CA ARG A 133 -13.68 19.70 -1.04
C ARG A 133 -13.75 18.44 -0.18
N LEU A 134 -13.41 17.28 -0.75
CA LEU A 134 -13.37 16.01 -0.01
C LEU A 134 -12.32 16.07 1.11
N TRP A 135 -11.14 16.63 0.81
CA TRP A 135 -10.08 16.80 1.80
C TRP A 135 -10.52 17.65 2.98
N ASN A 136 -11.21 18.77 2.75
CA ASN A 136 -11.68 19.65 3.82
C ASN A 136 -12.66 18.94 4.76
N HIS A 137 -13.64 18.20 4.20
CA HIS A 137 -14.57 17.41 5.00
C HIS A 137 -13.85 16.33 5.81
N TYR A 138 -12.96 15.58 5.17
CA TYR A 138 -12.16 14.53 5.81
C TYR A 138 -11.28 15.09 6.93
N ALA A 139 -10.55 16.19 6.67
CA ALA A 139 -9.62 16.79 7.61
C ALA A 139 -10.33 17.38 8.85
N ILE A 140 -11.53 17.92 8.69
CA ILE A 140 -12.37 18.35 9.83
C ILE A 140 -12.75 17.14 10.66
N ARG A 141 -13.32 16.09 10.03
CA ARG A 141 -13.75 14.89 10.76
C ARG A 141 -12.59 14.18 11.45
N ARG A 142 -11.42 14.15 10.82
CA ARG A 142 -10.17 13.62 11.41
C ARG A 142 -9.79 14.36 12.69
N ARG A 143 -9.87 15.69 12.70
CA ARG A 143 -9.57 16.52 13.88
C ARG A 143 -10.57 16.30 15.00
N GLU A 144 -11.85 16.17 14.68
CA GLU A 144 -12.90 15.85 15.65
C GLU A 144 -12.68 14.48 16.28
N LEU A 145 -12.44 13.45 15.45
CA LEU A 145 -12.24 12.09 15.92
C LEU A 145 -11.01 11.97 16.84
N LYS A 146 -9.92 12.67 16.52
CA LYS A 146 -8.74 12.78 17.39
C LYS A 146 -9.09 13.34 18.77
N LYS A 147 -9.98 14.33 18.84
CA LYS A 147 -10.44 14.91 20.11
C LYS A 147 -11.36 13.94 20.87
N GLU A 148 -12.28 13.28 20.16
CA GLU A 148 -13.20 12.28 20.72
C GLU A 148 -12.44 11.11 21.37
N LEU A 149 -11.35 10.66 20.75
CA LEU A 149 -10.57 9.48 21.17
C LEU A 149 -9.28 9.84 21.92
N ARG A 150 -9.13 11.09 22.39
CA ARG A 150 -7.91 11.58 23.07
C ARG A 150 -7.48 10.75 24.29
N ALA A 151 -8.43 10.09 24.94
CA ALA A 151 -8.18 9.22 26.10
C ALA A 151 -7.55 7.88 25.73
N MET A 152 -7.41 7.58 24.43
CA MET A 152 -6.79 6.37 23.89
C MET A 152 -5.62 6.76 22.97
N PRO A 153 -4.51 7.28 23.52
CA PRO A 153 -3.44 7.91 22.74
C PRO A 153 -2.70 6.94 21.79
N ASN A 154 -2.70 5.63 22.10
CA ASN A 154 -2.05 4.60 21.29
C ASN A 154 -2.98 3.96 20.25
N LEU A 155 -4.24 4.41 20.17
CA LEU A 155 -5.20 3.86 19.21
C LEU A 155 -4.87 4.34 17.79
N GLN A 156 -4.71 3.40 16.87
CA GLN A 156 -4.57 3.70 15.45
C GLN A 156 -5.92 4.09 14.86
N ILE A 157 -6.23 5.39 14.90
CA ILE A 157 -7.52 5.95 14.48
C ILE A 157 -7.70 6.05 12.95
N GLU A 158 -6.60 5.96 12.21
CA GLU A 158 -6.55 6.18 10.77
C GLU A 158 -5.71 5.08 10.13
N LEU A 159 -6.29 4.40 9.14
CA LEU A 159 -5.63 3.36 8.38
C LEU A 159 -5.62 3.72 6.90
N GLU A 160 -4.57 3.30 6.23
CA GLU A 160 -4.52 3.31 4.78
C GLU A 160 -4.90 1.92 4.25
N LEU A 161 -5.97 1.86 3.48
CA LEU A 161 -6.65 0.64 3.07
C LEU A 161 -7.07 0.70 1.58
N PHE A 162 -7.25 -0.47 0.97
CA PHE A 162 -7.62 -0.63 -0.42
C PHE A 162 -9.13 -0.72 -0.61
N HIS A 163 -9.64 -0.18 -1.73
CA HIS A 163 -11.04 -0.28 -2.11
C HIS A 163 -11.18 -0.43 -3.63
N GLY A 164 -11.81 -1.52 -4.06
CA GLY A 164 -12.24 -1.69 -5.44
C GLY A 164 -13.72 -1.30 -5.59
N THR A 165 -14.05 -0.47 -6.58
CA THR A 165 -15.42 -0.01 -6.80
C THR A 165 -16.28 -0.94 -7.65
N ARG A 166 -15.66 -1.95 -8.29
CA ARG A 166 -16.20 -3.01 -9.17
C ARG A 166 -17.11 -2.54 -10.31
N ILE A 167 -18.26 -1.98 -9.96
CA ILE A 167 -19.33 -1.55 -10.86
C ILE A 167 -19.35 -0.02 -10.99
N THR A 168 -19.03 0.71 -9.91
CA THR A 168 -19.08 2.17 -9.91
C THR A 168 -17.82 2.74 -10.56
N PRO A 169 -17.93 3.62 -11.58
CA PRO A 169 -16.76 4.28 -12.16
C PRO A 169 -15.97 5.05 -11.09
N PRO A 170 -14.63 4.92 -11.03
CA PRO A 170 -13.82 5.64 -10.05
C PRO A 170 -14.02 7.15 -10.05
N SER A 171 -14.40 7.75 -11.18
CA SER A 171 -14.72 9.18 -11.29
C SER A 171 -15.87 9.61 -10.38
N GLU A 172 -16.87 8.76 -10.15
CA GLU A 172 -17.98 9.05 -9.22
C GLU A 172 -17.49 9.18 -7.78
N VAL A 173 -16.37 8.53 -7.44
CA VAL A 173 -15.75 8.65 -6.12
C VAL A 173 -14.86 9.89 -6.05
N TYR A 174 -13.87 10.04 -6.93
CA TYR A 174 -12.88 11.11 -6.76
C TYR A 174 -13.37 12.50 -7.18
N ASN A 175 -14.40 12.60 -8.04
CA ASN A 175 -15.06 13.87 -8.38
C ASN A 175 -16.38 14.07 -7.62
N GLY A 176 -16.88 13.03 -6.93
CA GLY A 176 -18.17 13.06 -6.24
C GLY A 176 -18.22 13.99 -5.03
N ASP A 177 -19.44 14.35 -4.65
CA ASP A 177 -19.73 15.25 -3.52
C ASP A 177 -19.34 14.66 -2.15
N TYR A 178 -19.45 13.34 -2.01
CA TYR A 178 -19.24 12.63 -0.75
C TYR A 178 -18.03 11.68 -0.77
N GLY A 179 -17.36 11.52 -1.92
CA GLY A 179 -16.31 10.53 -2.08
C GLY A 179 -16.91 9.13 -2.09
N PHE A 180 -16.49 8.31 -1.12
CA PHE A 180 -17.14 7.04 -0.87
C PHE A 180 -18.49 7.27 -0.19
N ASP A 181 -19.57 7.08 -0.93
CA ASP A 181 -20.94 7.35 -0.47
C ASP A 181 -21.67 6.07 -0.05
N MET A 182 -22.24 6.10 1.15
CA MET A 182 -23.10 5.04 1.69
C MET A 182 -24.31 4.73 0.78
N THR A 183 -24.80 5.69 -0.02
CA THR A 183 -25.93 5.46 -0.93
C THR A 183 -25.63 4.50 -2.07
N PHE A 184 -24.35 4.29 -2.39
CA PHE A 184 -23.90 3.33 -3.42
C PHE A 184 -23.51 1.97 -2.84
N THR A 185 -23.69 1.76 -1.52
CA THR A 185 -23.30 0.50 -0.87
C THR A 185 -24.38 -0.57 -1.01
N SER A 186 -23.94 -1.81 -1.14
CA SER A 186 -24.80 -3.00 -1.12
C SER A 186 -24.48 -3.87 0.11
N SER A 187 -25.29 -4.91 0.35
CA SER A 187 -25.08 -5.81 1.48
C SER A 187 -23.80 -6.63 1.30
N GLY A 188 -22.97 -6.66 2.34
CA GLY A 188 -21.82 -7.56 2.45
C GLY A 188 -21.84 -8.38 3.74
N LEU A 189 -20.73 -9.05 4.05
CA LEU A 189 -20.59 -9.95 5.21
C LEU A 189 -20.79 -9.25 6.56
N TRP A 190 -20.52 -7.95 6.66
CA TRP A 190 -20.78 -7.10 7.82
C TRP A 190 -21.87 -6.06 7.51
N GLY A 191 -22.87 -6.44 6.70
CA GLY A 191 -24.04 -5.62 6.40
C GLY A 191 -23.78 -4.50 5.38
N ILE A 192 -24.57 -3.43 5.45
CA ILE A 192 -24.55 -2.33 4.49
C ILE A 192 -23.61 -1.24 4.98
N GLY A 193 -22.43 -1.15 4.38
CA GLY A 193 -21.38 -0.19 4.70
C GLY A 193 -20.35 -0.11 3.58
N ILE A 194 -19.36 0.76 3.74
CA ILE A 194 -18.26 0.91 2.77
C ILE A 194 -17.09 0.05 3.25
N TYR A 195 -16.71 -0.93 2.43
CA TYR A 195 -15.71 -1.94 2.75
C TYR A 195 -14.32 -1.54 2.26
N PHE A 196 -13.32 -1.77 3.10
CA PHE A 196 -11.92 -1.53 2.78
C PHE A 196 -11.08 -2.73 3.20
N ALA A 197 -10.11 -3.11 2.39
CA ALA A 197 -9.24 -4.25 2.66
C ALA A 197 -7.84 -3.79 3.09
N LYS A 198 -7.26 -4.50 4.05
CA LYS A 198 -5.85 -4.32 4.41
C LYS A 198 -4.93 -4.80 3.29
N ASN A 199 -5.27 -5.94 2.68
CA ASN A 199 -4.50 -6.53 1.60
C ASN A 199 -5.07 -6.08 0.26
N ALA A 200 -4.20 -5.59 -0.62
CA ALA A 200 -4.60 -5.15 -1.93
C ALA A 200 -5.09 -6.29 -2.82
N SER A 201 -4.51 -7.49 -2.70
CA SER A 201 -4.93 -8.69 -3.43
C SER A 201 -6.44 -8.93 -3.36
N TYR A 202 -7.04 -8.69 -2.18
CA TYR A 202 -8.49 -8.79 -1.98
C TYR A 202 -9.26 -7.82 -2.89
N SER A 203 -8.89 -6.54 -2.86
CA SER A 203 -9.54 -5.51 -3.68
C SER A 203 -9.25 -5.68 -5.17
N CYS A 204 -8.02 -6.05 -5.54
CA CYS A 204 -7.57 -6.21 -6.93
C CYS A 204 -8.21 -7.42 -7.62
N GLY A 205 -8.39 -8.53 -6.89
CA GLY A 205 -8.95 -9.77 -7.45
C GLY A 205 -10.41 -9.62 -7.86
N SER A 206 -11.28 -9.40 -6.88
CA SER A 206 -12.74 -9.51 -7.07
C SER A 206 -13.47 -8.17 -7.17
N TYR A 207 -12.82 -7.06 -6.77
CA TYR A 207 -13.51 -5.78 -6.58
C TYR A 207 -12.96 -4.64 -7.44
N ALA A 208 -11.84 -4.81 -8.14
CA ALA A 208 -11.30 -3.75 -8.98
C ALA A 208 -12.24 -3.41 -10.14
N TYR A 209 -12.27 -2.12 -10.50
CA TYR A 209 -13.05 -1.64 -11.62
C TYR A 209 -12.31 -1.94 -12.94
N THR A 210 -13.00 -2.52 -13.91
CA THR A 210 -12.41 -2.87 -15.22
C THR A 210 -12.66 -1.75 -16.24
N LEU A 211 -11.59 -1.19 -16.78
CA LEU A 211 -11.63 -0.22 -17.88
C LEU A 211 -11.95 -0.89 -19.22
N PRO A 212 -12.44 -0.16 -20.24
CA PRO A 212 -12.74 -0.71 -21.56
C PRO A 212 -11.55 -1.39 -22.26
N ASN A 213 -10.32 -0.99 -21.92
CA ASN A 213 -9.08 -1.56 -22.45
C ASN A 213 -8.55 -2.78 -21.65
N GLY A 214 -9.34 -3.32 -20.71
CA GLY A 214 -8.98 -4.47 -19.89
C GLY A 214 -8.09 -4.16 -18.68
N LYS A 215 -7.54 -2.95 -18.56
CA LYS A 215 -6.84 -2.51 -17.34
C LYS A 215 -7.82 -2.41 -16.18
N LYS A 216 -7.32 -2.58 -14.96
CA LYS A 216 -8.11 -2.52 -13.73
C LYS A 216 -7.70 -1.36 -12.84
N GLN A 217 -8.64 -0.86 -12.03
CA GLN A 217 -8.42 0.25 -11.11
C GLN A 217 -8.88 -0.07 -9.69
N VAL A 218 -8.06 0.35 -8.71
CA VAL A 218 -8.32 0.23 -7.27
C VAL A 218 -7.90 1.51 -6.56
N PHE A 219 -8.61 1.90 -5.50
CA PHE A 219 -8.22 3.02 -4.66
C PHE A 219 -7.31 2.57 -3.52
N LEU A 220 -6.35 3.43 -3.17
CA LEU A 220 -5.72 3.47 -1.86
C LEU A 220 -6.29 4.69 -1.11
N ALA A 221 -6.92 4.46 0.03
CA ALA A 221 -7.68 5.47 0.75
C ALA A 221 -7.23 5.62 2.20
N GLN A 222 -7.27 6.85 2.70
CA GLN A 222 -7.16 7.14 4.13
C GLN A 222 -8.53 6.98 4.79
N VAL A 223 -8.65 6.03 5.72
CA VAL A 223 -9.90 5.64 6.37
C VAL A 223 -9.82 5.95 7.86
N LEU A 224 -10.74 6.76 8.37
CA LEU A 224 -10.88 7.03 9.80
C LEU A 224 -11.61 5.85 10.48
N THR A 225 -10.87 4.81 10.82
CA THR A 225 -11.39 3.61 11.49
C THR A 225 -11.72 3.84 12.95
N GLY A 226 -11.04 4.80 13.62
CA GLY A 226 -11.30 5.15 15.01
C GLY A 226 -11.23 3.95 15.96
N ASP A 227 -12.17 3.85 16.90
CA ASP A 227 -12.30 2.65 17.71
C ASP A 227 -13.05 1.55 16.94
N VAL A 228 -12.33 0.48 16.64
CA VAL A 228 -12.79 -0.62 15.78
C VAL A 228 -13.44 -1.71 16.63
N HIS A 229 -14.62 -2.16 16.24
CA HIS A 229 -15.23 -3.37 16.80
C HIS A 229 -14.89 -4.57 15.91
N ASP A 230 -14.04 -5.46 16.40
CA ASP A 230 -13.69 -6.69 15.70
C ASP A 230 -14.75 -7.77 15.98
N CYS A 231 -15.41 -8.28 14.94
CA CYS A 231 -16.48 -9.26 15.10
C CYS A 231 -16.60 -10.24 13.91
N LYS A 232 -17.28 -11.36 14.18
CA LYS A 232 -17.75 -12.27 13.13
C LYS A 232 -18.70 -11.55 12.17
N SER A 233 -18.90 -12.14 10.99
CA SER A 233 -19.84 -11.62 10.00
C SER A 233 -21.25 -11.51 10.58
N ASP A 234 -21.90 -10.39 10.27
CA ASP A 234 -23.29 -10.10 10.58
C ASP A 234 -23.86 -9.23 9.46
N THR A 235 -24.65 -9.86 8.58
CA THR A 235 -25.25 -9.21 7.39
C THR A 235 -26.39 -8.26 7.76
N SER A 236 -26.88 -8.30 9.00
CA SER A 236 -27.96 -7.42 9.48
C SER A 236 -27.47 -6.02 9.82
N LEU A 237 -26.15 -5.81 9.94
CA LEU A 237 -25.58 -4.52 10.30
C LEU A 237 -25.96 -3.43 9.28
N ARG A 238 -26.32 -2.26 9.83
CA ARG A 238 -26.54 -1.00 9.09
C ARG A 238 -25.72 0.15 9.67
N ARG A 239 -25.09 -0.10 10.81
CA ARG A 239 -24.30 0.83 11.63
C ARG A 239 -23.42 0.01 12.56
N SER A 240 -22.28 0.57 12.94
CA SER A 240 -21.35 -0.05 13.88
C SER A 240 -22.02 -0.41 15.22
N PRO A 241 -21.63 -1.51 15.90
CA PRO A 241 -22.18 -1.90 17.19
C PRO A 241 -22.06 -0.83 18.29
N LYS A 242 -22.92 -0.92 19.30
CA LYS A 242 -22.81 -0.07 20.51
C LYS A 242 -21.55 -0.46 21.27
N LYS A 243 -20.92 0.52 21.94
CA LYS A 243 -19.83 0.24 22.89
C LYS A 243 -20.40 -0.55 24.07
N ASN A 244 -19.59 -1.39 24.72
CA ASN A 244 -19.99 -2.23 25.87
C ASN A 244 -20.23 -1.44 27.17
N ASP A 245 -20.63 -0.18 27.05
CA ASP A 245 -21.02 0.67 28.17
C ASP A 245 -22.54 0.75 28.21
N LYS A 246 -23.14 0.17 29.26
CA LYS A 246 -24.59 0.10 29.44
C LYS A 246 -25.24 1.49 29.58
N ILE A 247 -24.45 2.54 29.81
CA ILE A 247 -24.93 3.89 30.11
C ILE A 247 -24.90 4.80 28.87
N SER A 248 -24.03 4.53 27.89
CA SER A 248 -23.87 5.40 26.71
C SER A 248 -24.52 4.81 25.45
N ASN A 249 -25.21 5.65 24.66
CA ASN A 249 -25.69 5.27 23.33
C ASN A 249 -24.59 5.38 22.25
N LEU A 250 -23.32 5.42 22.67
CA LEU A 250 -22.17 5.55 21.78
C LEU A 250 -21.94 4.24 21.02
N ARG A 251 -21.52 4.39 19.76
CA ARG A 251 -21.15 3.28 18.87
C ARG A 251 -19.67 3.35 18.56
N CYS A 252 -19.08 2.21 18.24
CA CYS A 252 -17.73 2.16 17.67
C CYS A 252 -17.69 2.95 16.35
N ASN A 253 -16.51 3.35 15.91
CA ASN A 253 -16.38 4.11 14.68
C ASN A 253 -16.47 3.23 13.42
N SER A 254 -15.93 2.02 13.48
CA SER A 254 -15.98 1.05 12.39
C SER A 254 -16.09 -0.38 12.92
N VAL A 255 -16.27 -1.32 12.00
CA VAL A 255 -16.20 -2.77 12.26
C VAL A 255 -15.00 -3.35 11.52
N SER A 256 -14.38 -4.39 12.08
CA SER A 256 -13.42 -5.23 11.34
C SER A 256 -13.74 -6.70 11.45
N GLY A 257 -13.18 -7.46 10.52
CA GLY A 257 -13.10 -8.92 10.61
C GLY A 257 -12.25 -9.48 9.49
N ASP A 258 -12.12 -10.81 9.45
CA ASP A 258 -11.24 -11.52 8.52
C ASP A 258 -12.06 -12.24 7.45
N THR A 259 -11.65 -12.11 6.18
CA THR A 259 -12.28 -12.78 5.04
C THR A 259 -11.27 -12.98 3.91
N GLU A 260 -11.28 -14.17 3.29
CA GLU A 260 -10.45 -14.52 2.12
C GLU A 260 -8.98 -14.11 2.24
N GLY A 261 -8.38 -14.31 3.43
CA GLY A 261 -6.97 -14.00 3.68
C GLY A 261 -6.64 -12.51 3.83
N SER A 262 -7.65 -11.64 3.98
CA SER A 262 -7.47 -10.22 4.30
C SER A 262 -8.28 -9.84 5.54
N LYS A 263 -7.69 -8.96 6.35
CA LYS A 263 -8.47 -8.17 7.30
C LYS A 263 -9.22 -7.07 6.54
N VAL A 264 -10.50 -6.89 6.84
CA VAL A 264 -11.34 -5.84 6.25
C VAL A 264 -11.88 -4.91 7.32
N TYR A 265 -12.16 -3.67 6.91
CA TYR A 265 -12.71 -2.62 7.76
C TYR A 265 -13.93 -2.02 7.07
N ILE A 266 -15.00 -1.83 7.84
CA ILE A 266 -16.29 -1.35 7.35
C ILE A 266 -16.66 -0.07 8.10
N VAL A 267 -16.84 1.01 7.34
CA VAL A 267 -17.37 2.28 7.85
C VAL A 267 -18.81 2.46 7.41
N TYR A 268 -19.63 3.06 8.27
CA TYR A 268 -21.09 3.20 8.07
C TYR A 268 -21.52 4.67 7.96
N LYS A 269 -20.61 5.55 7.52
CA LYS A 269 -20.81 7.00 7.47
C LYS A 269 -20.05 7.59 6.28
N ASN A 270 -20.58 8.68 5.71
CA ASN A 270 -19.89 9.47 4.70
C ASN A 270 -18.80 10.35 5.33
N ARG A 271 -17.86 10.85 4.51
CA ARG A 271 -16.82 11.83 4.89
C ARG A 271 -15.80 11.36 5.95
N VAL A 272 -15.77 10.06 6.24
CA VAL A 272 -14.74 9.43 7.10
C VAL A 272 -13.61 8.80 6.28
N VAL A 273 -13.63 8.98 4.96
CA VAL A 273 -12.65 8.41 4.03
C VAL A 273 -12.23 9.46 3.01
N TYR A 274 -10.95 9.50 2.70
CA TYR A 274 -10.39 10.28 1.59
C TYR A 274 -9.74 9.34 0.56
N PRO A 275 -10.14 9.37 -0.72
CA PRO A 275 -9.46 8.61 -1.76
C PRO A 275 -8.12 9.29 -2.06
N THR A 276 -7.01 8.67 -1.67
CA THR A 276 -5.68 9.29 -1.75
C THR A 276 -5.04 9.06 -3.12
N TYR A 277 -5.14 7.83 -3.61
CA TYR A 277 -4.60 7.43 -4.91
C TYR A 277 -5.57 6.54 -5.67
N LEU A 278 -5.55 6.68 -6.99
CA LEU A 278 -6.12 5.71 -7.93
C LEU A 278 -4.98 4.95 -8.59
N ILE A 279 -4.97 3.63 -8.40
CA ILE A 279 -3.95 2.73 -8.93
C ILE A 279 -4.55 2.03 -10.14
N THR A 280 -3.94 2.21 -11.31
CA THR A 280 -4.28 1.47 -12.53
C THR A 280 -3.25 0.37 -12.76
N PHE A 281 -3.70 -0.85 -13.02
CA PHE A 281 -2.85 -2.01 -13.20
C PHE A 281 -3.38 -2.92 -14.32
N ILE A 282 -2.49 -3.77 -14.82
CA ILE A 282 -2.80 -4.85 -15.76
C ILE A 282 -2.90 -6.13 -14.93
N PRO A 283 -4.06 -6.80 -14.94
CA PRO A 283 -4.27 -8.06 -14.21
C PRO A 283 -3.48 -9.23 -14.81
#